data_AF-A0A2E1RU76-F1
#
_entry.id   AF-A0A2E1RU76-F1
#
_cell.length_a   1.000
_cell.length_b   1.000
_cell.length_c   1.000
_cell.angle_alpha   90.00
_cell.angle_beta   90.00
_cell.angle_gamma   90.00
#
_symmetry.space_group_name_H-M   'P 1'
#
loop_
_entity.id
_entity.type
_entity.pdbx_description
1 polymer ?
#
loop_
_entity_poly.entity_id
_entity_poly.type
_entity_poly.pdbx_seq_one_letter_code
_entity_poly.pdbx_strand_id
1 'polypeptide(L)'
;MSSTGSNKESTFNSAAVNNINPDNIGQPTSASIIASMSKISGCDIKSASLVVDGFWDYIENRNEHWRKDTNTLTIPNFGTFTIKPFYNGKIKKKKIGIIKFIGSEFIYRNKKGQWNKPQIQKLQISFSLSPKVDLNKDRKGFGAMRSESHSKWTAHWKGKGLTHLSVKRKICVYIHEKFNVPLIDVNTLLTCLFEVTLSSISSQKRAIFVRRGTFTFNKKVSFRPYKQFTKRLFNN
;
A
#
# COMPACT_ATOMS: atom_id res chain seq x y z
N MET A 1 32.36 -19.84 -8.16
CA MET A 1 30.91 -20.15 -8.06
C MET A 1 30.16 -18.82 -8.12
N SER A 2 29.46 -18.58 -9.22
CA SER A 2 28.86 -17.29 -9.56
C SER A 2 27.55 -17.06 -8.80
N SER A 3 27.48 -16.00 -7.98
CA SER A 3 26.22 -15.53 -7.39
C SER A 3 25.65 -14.39 -8.25
N THR A 4 24.72 -14.72 -9.14
CA THR A 4 23.87 -13.74 -9.84
C THR A 4 22.89 -13.13 -8.83
N GLY A 5 23.30 -12.01 -8.22
CA GLY A 5 22.40 -11.14 -7.46
C GLY A 5 21.48 -10.41 -8.44
N SER A 6 20.18 -10.71 -8.40
CA SER A 6 19.19 -9.97 -9.15
C SER A 6 19.05 -8.55 -8.58
N ASN A 7 19.79 -7.59 -9.15
CA ASN A 7 19.56 -6.17 -8.96
C ASN A 7 18.16 -5.82 -9.47
N LYS A 8 17.17 -5.79 -8.56
CA LYS A 8 15.91 -5.10 -8.84
C LYS A 8 16.18 -3.61 -8.68
N GLU A 9 16.33 -2.94 -9.82
CA GLU A 9 16.45 -1.48 -9.93
C GLU A 9 15.39 -0.77 -9.07
N SER A 10 15.84 0.23 -8.31
CA SER A 10 14.99 1.28 -7.74
C SER A 10 13.97 1.73 -8.77
N THR A 11 12.67 1.71 -8.43
CA THR A 11 11.60 1.99 -9.41
C THR A 11 11.59 3.45 -9.86
N PHE A 12 12.35 4.30 -9.18
CA PHE A 12 12.65 5.68 -9.54
C PHE A 12 14.10 5.80 -10.07
N ASN A 13 14.24 6.37 -11.27
CA ASN A 13 15.53 6.82 -11.78
C ASN A 13 16.08 7.90 -10.84
N SER A 14 17.35 7.81 -10.42
CA SER A 14 18.00 8.80 -9.55
C SER A 14 17.90 10.23 -10.11
N ALA A 15 17.91 10.38 -11.44
CA ALA A 15 17.67 11.66 -12.10
C ALA A 15 16.24 12.19 -11.91
N ALA A 16 15.24 11.31 -11.79
CA ALA A 16 13.85 11.70 -11.54
C ALA A 16 13.63 12.16 -10.10
N VAL A 17 14.39 11.61 -9.13
CA VAL A 17 14.36 12.04 -7.73
C VAL A 17 14.92 13.45 -7.57
N ASN A 18 15.98 13.78 -8.31
CA ASN A 18 16.60 15.12 -8.29
C ASN A 18 15.73 16.21 -8.95
N ASN A 19 14.78 15.83 -9.81
CA ASN A 19 13.89 16.76 -10.51
C ASN A 19 12.56 17.05 -9.78
N ILE A 20 12.39 16.56 -8.56
CA ILE A 20 11.18 16.81 -7.78
C ILE A 20 11.25 18.24 -7.24
N ASN A 21 10.54 19.18 -7.89
CA ASN A 21 10.38 20.54 -7.38
C ASN A 21 9.39 20.55 -6.18
N PRO A 22 9.82 20.93 -4.97
CA PRO A 22 8.99 20.92 -3.76
C PRO A 22 7.85 21.96 -3.77
N ASP A 23 7.89 22.94 -4.67
CA ASP A 23 6.91 24.03 -4.75
C ASP A 23 5.86 23.84 -5.86
N ASN A 24 5.90 22.71 -6.55
CA ASN A 24 4.95 22.43 -7.63
C ASN A 24 3.62 21.92 -7.05
N ILE A 25 2.66 22.84 -6.86
CA ILE A 25 1.25 22.57 -6.50
C ILE A 25 0.50 22.02 -7.73
N GLY A 26 1.10 21.05 -8.40
CA GLY A 26 0.47 20.29 -9.48
C GLY A 26 -0.42 19.17 -8.94
N GLN A 27 -0.89 18.30 -9.85
CA GLN A 27 -1.63 17.10 -9.46
C GLN A 27 -0.88 16.30 -8.38
N PRO A 28 -1.58 15.62 -7.45
CA PRO A 28 -0.98 14.93 -6.32
C PRO A 28 -0.38 13.60 -6.79
N THR A 29 0.78 13.68 -7.41
CA THR A 29 1.54 12.56 -7.97
C THR A 29 2.50 11.99 -6.93
N SER A 30 3.06 10.80 -7.19
CA SER A 30 4.07 10.21 -6.32
C SER A 30 5.25 11.15 -6.09
N ALA A 31 5.64 11.94 -7.09
CA ALA A 31 6.72 12.92 -6.96
C ALA A 31 6.37 14.04 -5.95
N SER A 32 5.20 14.67 -6.07
CA SER A 32 4.80 15.73 -5.14
C SER A 32 4.50 15.20 -3.74
N ILE A 33 4.03 13.95 -3.62
CA ILE A 33 3.90 13.25 -2.34
C ILE A 33 5.28 13.03 -1.69
N ILE A 34 6.27 12.54 -2.45
CA ILE A 34 7.65 12.35 -1.96
C ILE A 34 8.27 13.68 -1.52
N ALA A 35 8.09 14.74 -2.32
CA ALA A 35 8.56 16.09 -1.97
C ALA A 35 7.95 16.57 -0.64
N SER A 36 6.64 16.40 -0.49
CA SER A 36 5.90 16.77 0.72
C SER A 36 6.36 15.95 1.92
N MET A 37 6.60 14.64 1.75
CA MET A 37 7.14 13.78 2.80
C MET A 37 8.51 14.26 3.27
N SER A 38 9.42 14.56 2.36
CA SER A 38 10.76 15.08 2.69
C SER A 38 10.66 16.42 3.43
N LYS A 39 9.89 17.38 2.90
CA LYS A 39 9.68 18.70 3.51
C LYS A 39 9.09 18.62 4.93
N ILE A 40 8.09 17.76 5.14
CA ILE A 40 7.38 17.64 6.43
C ILE A 40 8.23 16.88 7.47
N SER A 41 8.92 15.83 7.05
CA SER A 41 9.70 14.99 7.97
C SER A 41 11.06 15.61 8.31
N GLY A 42 11.65 16.39 7.41
CA GLY A 42 13.04 16.80 7.46
C GLY A 42 14.02 15.73 6.96
N CYS A 43 13.52 14.55 6.56
CA CYS A 43 14.34 13.51 5.94
C CYS A 43 14.64 13.85 4.47
N ASP A 44 15.74 13.31 3.95
CA ASP A 44 16.13 13.53 2.57
C ASP A 44 15.15 12.89 1.57
N ILE A 45 15.12 13.44 0.36
CA ILE A 45 14.17 13.04 -0.68
C ILE A 45 14.39 11.62 -1.18
N LYS A 46 15.64 11.12 -1.13
CA LYS A 46 15.98 9.75 -1.53
C LYS A 46 15.38 8.77 -0.53
N SER A 47 15.54 8.98 0.77
CA SER A 47 14.90 8.18 1.82
C SER A 47 13.37 8.20 1.69
N ALA A 48 12.77 9.36 1.42
CA ALA A 48 11.33 9.47 1.17
C ALA A 48 10.89 8.62 -0.04
N SER A 49 11.64 8.65 -1.14
CA SER A 49 11.36 7.83 -2.32
C SER A 49 11.46 6.32 -2.05
N LEU A 50 12.47 5.89 -1.28
CA LEU A 50 12.67 4.50 -0.90
C LEU A 50 11.53 3.99 0.00
N VAL A 51 11.00 4.84 0.88
CA VAL A 51 9.84 4.48 1.71
C VAL A 51 8.58 4.31 0.86
N VAL A 52 8.36 5.16 -0.15
CA VAL A 52 7.24 5.00 -1.08
C VAL A 52 7.37 3.70 -1.88
N ASP A 53 8.55 3.41 -2.43
CA ASP A 53 8.79 2.18 -3.17
C ASP A 53 8.62 0.95 -2.29
N GLY A 54 9.23 0.94 -1.12
CA GLY A 54 9.15 -0.16 -0.18
C GLY A 54 7.74 -0.41 0.36
N PHE A 55 6.93 0.64 0.52
CA PHE A 55 5.51 0.51 0.84
C PHE A 55 4.74 -0.24 -0.26
N TRP A 56 4.95 0.13 -1.53
CA TRP A 56 4.29 -0.54 -2.64
C TRP A 56 4.81 -1.95 -2.88
N ASP A 57 6.10 -2.19 -2.71
CA ASP A 57 6.69 -3.52 -2.78
C ASP A 57 6.11 -4.47 -1.72
N TYR A 58 5.91 -3.98 -0.50
CA TYR A 58 5.22 -4.72 0.56
C TYR A 58 3.78 -5.07 0.16
N ILE A 59 3.06 -4.15 -0.50
CA ILE A 59 1.70 -4.45 -0.99
C ILE A 59 1.75 -5.50 -2.13
N GLU A 60 2.73 -5.42 -3.03
CA GLU A 60 2.88 -6.34 -4.16
C GLU A 60 3.25 -7.77 -3.74
N ASN A 61 3.92 -7.96 -2.60
CA ASN A 61 4.26 -9.28 -2.07
C ASN A 61 3.05 -9.95 -1.38
N ARG A 62 2.14 -10.43 -2.22
CA ARG A 62 0.88 -11.05 -1.81
C ARG A 62 1.06 -12.28 -0.93
N ASN A 63 1.98 -13.17 -1.31
CA ASN A 63 2.12 -14.47 -0.66
C ASN A 63 2.57 -14.38 0.79
N GLU A 64 3.34 -13.35 1.11
CA GLU A 64 3.93 -13.19 2.44
C GLU A 64 3.09 -12.28 3.34
N HIS A 65 2.57 -11.17 2.82
CA HIS A 65 2.05 -10.10 3.67
C HIS A 65 0.52 -10.06 3.78
N TRP A 66 -0.19 -10.79 2.92
CA TRP A 66 -1.65 -10.78 2.89
C TRP A 66 -2.23 -11.94 3.69
N ARG A 67 -3.40 -11.71 4.31
CA ARG A 67 -4.15 -12.78 4.97
C ARG A 67 -4.62 -13.80 3.93
N LYS A 68 -4.21 -15.06 4.10
CA LYS A 68 -4.48 -16.16 3.16
C LYS A 68 -5.97 -16.52 3.04
N ASP A 69 -6.71 -16.41 4.15
CA ASP A 69 -8.14 -16.74 4.25
C ASP A 69 -9.03 -15.75 3.50
N THR A 70 -8.75 -14.46 3.65
CA THR A 70 -9.60 -13.36 3.20
C THR A 70 -9.02 -12.61 2.01
N ASN A 71 -7.75 -12.84 1.67
CA ASN A 71 -6.98 -12.10 0.67
C ASN A 71 -7.06 -10.59 0.92
N THR A 72 -6.81 -10.23 2.18
CA THR A 72 -6.82 -8.85 2.66
C THR A 72 -5.48 -8.43 3.25
N LEU A 73 -5.14 -7.16 3.05
CA LEU A 73 -4.05 -6.47 3.73
C LEU A 73 -4.62 -5.21 4.37
N THR A 74 -4.75 -5.21 5.70
CA THR A 74 -5.25 -4.07 6.47
C THR A 74 -4.08 -3.32 7.09
N ILE A 75 -3.91 -2.08 6.67
CA ILE A 75 -2.88 -1.17 7.14
C ILE A 75 -3.57 -0.14 8.05
N PRO A 76 -3.31 -0.18 9.38
CA PRO A 76 -3.94 0.74 10.32
C PRO A 76 -3.70 2.19 9.95
N ASN A 77 -4.74 3.01 10.09
CA ASN A 77 -4.75 4.46 9.80
C ASN A 77 -4.55 4.82 8.33
N PHE A 78 -4.60 3.84 7.42
CA PHE A 78 -4.53 4.07 5.99
C PHE A 78 -5.71 3.43 5.27
N GLY A 79 -5.77 2.10 5.30
CA GLY A 79 -6.79 1.38 4.55
C GLY A 79 -6.57 -0.11 4.46
N THR A 80 -7.57 -0.76 3.90
CA THR A 80 -7.60 -2.18 3.62
C THR A 80 -7.63 -2.39 2.12
N PHE A 81 -6.66 -3.14 1.62
CA PHE A 81 -6.70 -3.71 0.29
C PHE A 81 -7.35 -5.09 0.36
N THR A 82 -8.22 -5.40 -0.61
CA THR A 82 -8.91 -6.68 -0.70
C THR A 82 -8.90 -7.15 -2.14
N ILE A 83 -8.38 -8.35 -2.38
CA ILE A 83 -8.50 -9.03 -3.67
C ILE A 83 -9.81 -9.80 -3.66
N LYS A 84 -10.61 -9.58 -4.69
CA LYS A 84 -11.89 -10.26 -4.88
C LYS A 84 -12.06 -10.65 -6.33
N PRO A 85 -12.84 -11.70 -6.61
CA PRO A 85 -13.28 -11.96 -7.95
C PRO A 85 -14.02 -10.77 -8.56
N PHE A 86 -13.80 -10.56 -9.85
CA PHE A 86 -14.59 -9.67 -10.67
C PHE A 86 -15.74 -10.49 -11.29
N TYR A 87 -16.94 -10.29 -10.76
CA TYR A 87 -18.14 -10.93 -11.28
C TYR A 87 -18.79 -10.02 -12.33
N ASN A 88 -18.76 -10.42 -13.60
CA ASN A 88 -19.68 -9.87 -14.59
C ASN A 88 -21.05 -10.54 -14.43
N GLY A 89 -22.05 -9.78 -13.96
CA GLY A 89 -23.51 -9.97 -14.11
C GLY A 89 -24.17 -11.33 -13.81
N LYS A 90 -23.64 -12.44 -14.33
CA LYS A 90 -24.25 -13.79 -14.30
C LYS A 90 -23.90 -14.60 -13.06
N ILE A 91 -22.74 -14.38 -12.45
CA ILE A 91 -22.42 -14.96 -11.13
C ILE A 91 -22.98 -14.02 -10.06
N LYS A 92 -24.30 -14.14 -9.81
CA LYS A 92 -24.93 -13.43 -8.69
C LYS A 92 -24.18 -13.82 -7.41
N LYS A 93 -23.76 -12.84 -6.60
CA LYS A 93 -23.21 -13.03 -5.22
C LYS A 93 -23.97 -14.10 -4.43
N LYS A 94 -25.27 -14.27 -4.69
CA LYS A 94 -26.18 -15.27 -4.10
C LYS A 94 -25.82 -16.75 -4.37
N LYS A 95 -24.85 -17.09 -5.23
CA LYS A 95 -24.45 -18.49 -5.54
C LYS A 95 -23.13 -18.93 -4.92
N ILE A 96 -22.42 -18.06 -4.22
CA ILE A 96 -21.07 -18.33 -3.71
C ILE A 96 -21.08 -18.24 -2.19
N GLY A 97 -20.78 -19.36 -1.52
CA GLY A 97 -20.60 -19.40 -0.07
C GLY A 97 -19.20 -18.93 0.31
N ILE A 98 -18.20 -19.74 -0.02
CA ILE A 98 -16.79 -19.52 0.35
C ILE A 98 -15.95 -19.43 -0.92
N ILE A 99 -15.03 -18.47 -0.99
CA ILE A 99 -14.04 -18.34 -2.06
C ILE A 99 -12.70 -18.75 -1.50
N LYS A 100 -12.00 -19.63 -2.19
CA LYS A 100 -10.61 -19.98 -1.89
C LYS A 100 -9.73 -19.57 -3.07
N PHE A 101 -8.64 -18.90 -2.76
CA PHE A 101 -7.65 -18.52 -3.76
C PHE A 101 -6.55 -19.57 -3.83
N ILE A 102 -6.11 -19.89 -5.04
CA ILE A 102 -5.04 -20.85 -5.34
C ILE A 102 -4.10 -20.13 -6.30
N GLY A 103 -3.03 -19.53 -5.77
CA GLY A 103 -2.17 -18.64 -6.57
C GLY A 103 -2.97 -17.49 -7.20
N SER A 104 -2.84 -17.33 -8.52
CA SER A 104 -3.58 -16.35 -9.34
C SER A 104 -5.04 -16.73 -9.62
N GLU A 105 -5.43 -17.95 -9.25
CA GLU A 105 -6.75 -18.51 -9.51
C GLU A 105 -7.66 -18.46 -8.28
N PHE A 106 -8.97 -18.64 -8.49
CA PHE A 106 -9.90 -18.84 -7.38
C PHE A 106 -10.96 -19.89 -7.69
N ILE A 107 -11.34 -20.63 -6.65
CA ILE A 107 -12.46 -21.56 -6.65
C ILE A 107 -13.51 -21.07 -5.67
N TYR A 108 -14.76 -21.49 -5.88
CA TYR A 108 -15.85 -21.15 -4.99
C TYR A 108 -16.66 -22.38 -4.59
N ARG A 109 -17.19 -22.36 -3.37
CA ARG A 109 -18.13 -23.37 -2.89
C ARG A 109 -19.56 -22.98 -3.25
N ASN A 110 -20.23 -23.81 -4.03
CA ASN A 110 -21.63 -23.60 -4.40
C ASN A 110 -22.57 -23.93 -3.21
N LYS A 111 -23.88 -23.65 -3.35
CA LYS A 111 -24.88 -23.95 -2.29
C LYS A 111 -25.03 -25.45 -1.97
N LYS A 112 -24.63 -26.33 -2.89
CA LYS A 112 -24.60 -27.79 -2.68
C LYS A 112 -23.32 -28.26 -1.99
N GLY A 113 -22.47 -27.32 -1.56
CA GLY A 113 -21.21 -27.63 -0.87
C GLY A 113 -20.06 -28.05 -1.79
N GLN A 114 -20.23 -28.04 -3.12
CA GLN A 114 -19.21 -28.47 -4.08
C GLN A 114 -18.29 -27.33 -4.48
N TRP A 115 -16.99 -27.62 -4.60
CA TRP A 115 -16.00 -26.69 -5.14
C TRP A 115 -16.12 -26.61 -6.66
N ASN A 116 -16.21 -25.39 -7.18
CA ASN A 116 -16.33 -25.10 -8.60
C ASN A 116 -15.26 -24.08 -9.01
N LYS A 117 -14.74 -24.24 -10.23
CA LYS A 117 -13.86 -23.28 -10.87
C LYS A 117 -14.68 -22.43 -11.85
N PRO A 118 -14.64 -21.09 -11.74
CA PRO A 118 -15.37 -20.22 -12.66
C PRO A 118 -14.71 -20.25 -14.04
N GLN A 119 -15.53 -20.16 -15.10
CA GLN A 119 -15.04 -20.06 -16.48
C GLN A 119 -14.20 -18.79 -16.70
N ILE A 120 -14.53 -17.69 -16.03
CA ILE A 120 -13.79 -16.42 -16.12
C ILE A 120 -13.06 -16.17 -14.80
N GLN A 121 -11.73 -16.22 -14.85
CA GLN A 121 -10.84 -15.99 -13.72
C GLN A 121 -10.32 -14.55 -13.70
N LYS A 122 -11.23 -13.59 -13.52
CA LYS A 122 -10.84 -12.19 -13.42
C LYS A 122 -10.81 -11.77 -11.96
N LEU A 123 -9.65 -11.30 -11.50
CA LEU A 123 -9.47 -10.73 -10.17
C LEU A 123 -9.48 -9.20 -10.23
N GLN A 124 -9.91 -8.57 -9.14
CA GLN A 124 -9.81 -7.14 -8.93
C GLN A 124 -9.31 -6.86 -7.51
N ILE A 125 -8.49 -5.83 -7.37
CA ILE A 125 -8.19 -5.24 -6.07
C ILE A 125 -9.21 -4.14 -5.76
N SER A 126 -9.67 -4.10 -4.53
CA SER A 126 -10.45 -3.00 -4.00
C SER A 126 -9.79 -2.41 -2.77
N PHE A 127 -10.10 -1.15 -2.49
CA PHE A 127 -9.59 -0.41 -1.34
C PHE A 127 -10.75 0.19 -0.55
N SER A 128 -10.59 0.24 0.77
CA SER A 128 -11.44 0.99 1.69
C SER A 128 -10.61 1.54 2.83
N LEU A 129 -10.98 2.71 3.36
CA LEU A 129 -10.29 3.28 4.53
C LEU A 129 -10.45 2.38 5.78
N SER A 130 -9.40 2.35 6.61
CA SER A 130 -9.35 1.58 7.85
C SER A 130 -8.60 2.37 8.94
N PRO A 131 -9.28 2.84 10.01
CA PRO A 131 -10.72 2.75 10.24
C PRO A 131 -11.54 3.50 9.16
N LYS A 132 -12.86 3.31 9.13
CA LYS A 132 -13.72 4.11 8.26
C LYS A 132 -13.64 5.58 8.71
N VAL A 133 -12.81 6.36 8.04
CA VAL A 133 -12.67 7.79 8.27
C VAL A 133 -13.57 8.52 7.29
N ASP A 134 -14.34 9.48 7.79
CA ASP A 134 -15.03 10.45 6.96
C ASP A 134 -14.01 11.51 6.52
N LEU A 135 -13.62 11.47 5.24
CA LEU A 135 -12.66 12.42 4.68
C LEU A 135 -13.25 13.82 4.45
N ASN A 136 -14.56 14.01 4.65
CA ASN A 136 -15.22 15.31 4.58
C ASN A 136 -15.12 16.10 5.90
N LYS A 137 -14.64 15.47 6.99
CA LYS A 137 -14.39 16.16 8.26
C LYS A 137 -12.94 16.58 8.34
N ASP A 138 -12.71 17.80 8.82
CA ASP A 138 -11.37 18.36 9.00
C ASP A 138 -10.46 17.38 9.75
N ARG A 139 -9.44 16.87 9.05
CA ARG A 139 -8.42 16.05 9.68
C ARG A 139 -7.49 17.01 10.41
N LYS A 140 -7.34 16.83 11.73
CA LYS A 140 -6.34 17.56 12.51
C LYS A 140 -4.99 17.42 11.80
N GLY A 141 -4.40 18.55 11.44
CA GLY A 141 -3.18 18.60 10.63
C GLY A 141 -2.00 17.88 11.26
N PHE A 142 -0.93 17.76 10.48
CA PHE A 142 0.32 17.06 10.80
C PHE A 142 0.93 17.40 12.18
N GLY A 143 0.65 18.60 12.71
CA GLY A 143 1.13 19.09 13.99
C GLY A 143 0.74 18.24 15.21
N ALA A 144 -0.37 17.49 15.17
CA ALA A 144 -0.77 16.62 16.28
C ALA A 144 -0.04 15.27 16.31
N MET A 145 0.74 14.93 15.27
CA MET A 145 1.28 13.59 15.05
C MET A 145 2.73 13.40 15.51
N ARG A 146 3.47 14.49 15.77
CA ARG A 146 4.78 14.50 16.44
C ARG A 146 4.66 14.23 17.95
N SER A 147 3.66 13.45 18.39
CA SER A 147 3.63 12.93 19.75
C SER A 147 4.84 12.00 19.95
N GLU A 148 5.70 12.36 20.91
CA GLU A 148 6.92 11.63 21.36
C GLU A 148 6.69 10.13 21.64
N SER A 149 5.44 9.68 21.72
CA SER A 149 5.05 8.29 21.98
C SER A 149 5.33 7.35 20.79
N HIS A 150 5.31 7.84 19.54
CA HIS A 150 5.42 6.97 18.35
C HIS A 150 6.86 6.56 17.98
N SER A 151 7.89 7.24 18.50
CA SER A 151 9.30 6.99 18.21
C SER A 151 9.91 5.90 19.11
N LYS A 152 9.39 5.71 20.33
CA LYS A 152 9.99 4.81 21.33
C LYS A 152 10.18 3.38 20.82
N TRP A 153 9.22 2.83 20.07
CA TRP A 153 9.32 1.43 19.63
C TRP A 153 10.51 1.17 18.69
N THR A 154 10.89 2.15 17.86
CA THR A 154 12.01 2.00 16.91
C THR A 154 13.35 1.88 17.65
N ALA A 155 13.54 2.66 18.71
CA ALA A 155 14.72 2.59 19.58
C ALA A 155 14.81 1.27 20.37
N HIS A 156 13.66 0.61 20.63
CA HIS A 156 13.60 -0.65 21.37
C HIS A 156 13.55 -1.88 20.46
N TRP A 157 13.57 -1.70 19.13
CA TRP A 157 13.55 -2.81 18.19
C TRP A 157 14.89 -3.55 18.19
N LYS A 158 14.87 -4.83 18.61
CA LYS A 158 16.05 -5.70 18.69
C LYS A 158 15.91 -6.98 17.84
N GLY A 159 15.03 -6.97 16.83
CA GLY A 159 14.84 -8.13 15.95
C GLY A 159 14.07 -9.32 16.57
N LYS A 160 13.25 -9.11 17.62
CA LYS A 160 12.52 -10.18 18.33
C LYS A 160 11.34 -10.83 17.54
N GLY A 161 11.42 -10.83 16.21
CA GLY A 161 10.40 -11.42 15.32
C GLY A 161 9.23 -10.50 14.98
N LEU A 162 8.67 -10.68 13.78
CA LEU A 162 7.64 -9.80 13.21
C LEU A 162 6.23 -10.09 13.75
N THR A 163 5.98 -11.26 14.35
CA THR A 163 4.63 -11.77 14.65
C THR A 163 3.78 -10.82 15.49
N HIS A 164 4.36 -10.20 16.52
CA HIS A 164 3.68 -9.29 17.45
C HIS A 164 3.61 -7.83 16.97
N LEU A 165 4.21 -7.51 15.82
CA LEU A 165 4.17 -6.17 15.26
C LEU A 165 2.84 -5.88 14.55
N SER A 166 2.35 -4.65 14.70
CA SER A 166 1.29 -4.14 13.84
C SER A 166 1.75 -4.14 12.37
N VAL A 167 0.81 -4.20 11.43
CA VAL A 167 1.14 -4.20 9.99
C VAL A 167 1.98 -2.99 9.59
N LYS A 168 1.69 -1.81 10.14
CA LYS A 168 2.51 -0.60 9.91
C LYS A 168 3.96 -0.82 10.35
N ARG A 169 4.20 -1.39 11.53
CA ARG A 169 5.56 -1.67 12.03
C ARG A 169 6.26 -2.76 11.20
N LYS A 170 5.53 -3.78 10.74
CA LYS A 170 6.05 -4.78 9.79
C LYS A 170 6.54 -4.15 8.50
N ILE A 171 5.76 -3.21 7.94
CA ILE A 171 6.18 -2.42 6.77
C ILE A 171 7.45 -1.63 7.10
N CYS A 172 7.52 -0.98 8.27
CA CYS A 172 8.73 -0.24 8.64
C CYS A 172 9.98 -1.13 8.69
N VAL A 173 9.88 -2.30 9.33
CA VAL A 173 11.00 -3.25 9.39
C VAL A 173 11.38 -3.76 8.01
N TYR A 174 10.39 -4.13 7.18
CA TYR A 174 10.62 -4.55 5.79
C TYR A 174 11.40 -3.51 4.98
N ILE A 175 10.98 -2.24 5.05
CA ILE A 175 11.64 -1.15 4.31
C ILE A 175 13.04 -0.90 4.85
N HIS A 176 13.20 -0.88 6.18
CA HIS A 176 14.49 -0.73 6.84
C HIS A 176 15.50 -1.79 6.39
N GLU A 177 15.11 -3.07 6.45
CA GLU A 177 15.97 -4.20 6.09
C GLU A 177 16.28 -4.23 4.59
N LYS A 178 15.30 -3.88 3.75
CA LYS A 178 15.46 -3.97 2.28
C LYS A 178 16.25 -2.80 1.69
N PHE A 179 16.07 -1.58 2.20
CA PHE A 179 16.61 -0.36 1.61
C PHE A 179 17.65 0.35 2.48
N ASN A 180 17.96 -0.21 3.65
CA ASN A 180 18.94 0.34 4.61
C ASN A 180 18.64 1.80 5.02
N VAL A 181 17.36 2.16 5.11
CA VAL A 181 16.91 3.46 5.64
C VAL A 181 16.76 3.31 7.16
N PRO A 182 17.23 4.26 8.00
CA PRO A 182 17.09 4.14 9.44
C PRO A 182 15.64 3.92 9.88
N LEU A 183 15.40 2.96 10.78
CA LEU A 183 14.04 2.53 11.14
C LEU A 183 13.17 3.68 11.68
N ILE A 184 13.79 4.63 12.40
CA ILE A 184 13.13 5.84 12.89
C ILE A 184 12.64 6.74 11.74
N ASP A 185 13.46 6.90 10.71
CA ASP A 185 13.15 7.68 9.52
C ASP A 185 12.06 7.00 8.71
N VAL A 186 12.15 5.67 8.52
CA VAL A 186 11.11 4.87 7.86
C VAL A 186 9.76 5.04 8.57
N ASN A 187 9.73 4.94 9.91
CA ASN A 187 8.50 5.11 10.66
C ASN A 187 7.90 6.50 10.51
N THR A 188 8.74 7.54 10.51
CA THR A 188 8.35 8.93 10.30
C THR A 188 7.81 9.16 8.89
N LEU A 189 8.58 8.75 7.88
CA LEU A 189 8.23 8.89 6.46
C LEU A 189 7.00 8.07 6.08
N LEU A 190 6.83 6.85 6.60
CA LEU A 190 5.64 6.05 6.34
C LEU A 190 4.38 6.70 6.92
N THR A 191 4.52 7.37 8.06
CA THR A 191 3.45 8.19 8.64
C THR A 191 3.13 9.38 7.73
N CYS A 192 4.16 10.07 7.21
CA CYS A 192 3.99 11.12 6.22
C CYS A 192 3.32 10.64 4.94
N LEU A 193 3.70 9.48 4.44
CA LEU A 193 3.08 8.89 3.26
C LEU A 193 1.57 8.75 3.44
N PHE A 194 1.12 8.20 4.57
CA PHE A 194 -0.31 8.00 4.82
C PHE A 194 -1.04 9.34 4.89
N GLU A 195 -0.55 10.30 5.66
CA GLU A 195 -1.21 11.57 5.85
C GLU A 195 -1.22 12.45 4.61
N VAL A 196 -0.09 12.55 3.88
CA VAL A 196 -0.01 13.32 2.63
C VAL A 196 -0.91 12.70 1.57
N THR A 197 -0.96 11.37 1.48
CA THR A 197 -1.86 10.67 0.55
C THR A 197 -3.32 10.93 0.89
N LEU A 198 -3.71 10.76 2.14
CA LEU A 198 -5.10 10.95 2.57
C LEU A 198 -5.54 12.42 2.48
N SER A 199 -4.64 13.35 2.80
CA SER A 199 -4.86 14.80 2.61
C SER A 199 -5.06 15.14 1.14
N SER A 200 -4.24 14.60 0.24
CA SER A 200 -4.39 14.79 -1.21
C SER A 200 -5.72 14.24 -1.72
N ILE A 201 -6.13 13.07 -1.22
CA ILE A 201 -7.42 12.46 -1.57
C ILE A 201 -8.59 13.31 -1.05
N SER A 202 -8.48 13.90 0.14
CA SER A 202 -9.52 14.76 0.72
C SER A 202 -9.63 16.10 -0.02
N SER A 203 -8.53 16.83 -0.20
CA SER A 203 -8.54 18.18 -0.78
C SER A 203 -8.65 18.20 -2.31
N GLN A 204 -7.98 17.26 -2.99
CA GLN A 204 -7.90 17.24 -4.46
C GLN A 204 -8.67 16.07 -5.08
N LYS A 205 -9.41 15.30 -4.27
CA LYS A 205 -10.20 14.14 -4.69
C LYS A 205 -9.38 13.02 -5.37
N ARG A 206 -8.04 13.07 -5.31
CA ARG A 206 -7.16 12.15 -6.02
C ARG A 206 -5.77 12.03 -5.37
N ALA A 207 -5.11 10.89 -5.58
CA ALA A 207 -3.66 10.73 -5.41
C ALA A 207 -3.14 9.70 -6.43
N ILE A 208 -2.08 10.03 -7.18
CA ILE A 208 -1.56 9.24 -8.31
C ILE A 208 -0.20 8.68 -7.94
N PHE A 209 -0.06 7.35 -7.96
CA PHE A 209 1.22 6.67 -7.81
C PHE A 209 1.64 6.07 -9.14
N VAL A 210 2.69 6.64 -9.74
CA VAL A 210 3.20 6.23 -11.05
C VAL A 210 3.52 4.73 -11.05
N ARG A 211 3.09 4.02 -12.10
CA ARG A 211 3.23 2.54 -12.27
C ARG A 211 2.49 1.68 -11.23
N ARG A 212 1.80 2.26 -10.24
CA ARG A 212 1.05 1.54 -9.20
C ARG A 212 -0.46 1.71 -9.39
N GLY A 213 -0.96 2.94 -9.37
CA GLY A 213 -2.37 3.23 -9.58
C GLY A 213 -2.79 4.60 -9.09
N THR A 214 -4.11 4.81 -9.03
CA THR A 214 -4.70 6.09 -8.63
C THR A 214 -5.75 5.88 -7.56
N PHE A 215 -5.62 6.60 -6.45
CA PHE A 215 -6.71 6.78 -5.51
C PHE A 215 -7.62 7.91 -5.98
N THR A 216 -8.93 7.72 -5.84
CA THR A 216 -9.93 8.74 -6.13
C THR A 216 -10.97 8.79 -5.02
N PHE A 217 -11.46 9.99 -4.74
CA PHE A 217 -12.57 10.23 -3.81
C PHE A 217 -13.78 10.74 -4.58
N ASN A 218 -14.87 10.00 -4.47
CA ASN A 218 -16.20 10.45 -4.84
C ASN A 218 -17.10 10.27 -3.61
N LYS A 219 -18.00 9.27 -3.60
CA LYS A 219 -18.75 8.89 -2.38
C LYS A 219 -17.91 8.11 -1.36
N LYS A 220 -16.82 7.50 -1.81
CA LYS A 220 -15.87 6.71 -1.01
C LYS A 220 -14.52 6.73 -1.71
N VAL A 221 -13.46 6.47 -0.96
CA VAL A 221 -12.13 6.28 -1.55
C VAL A 221 -12.11 4.97 -2.31
N SER A 222 -11.58 5.01 -3.53
CA SER A 222 -11.32 3.83 -4.34
C SER A 222 -9.90 3.86 -4.88
N PHE A 223 -9.31 2.69 -5.07
CA PHE A 223 -8.00 2.54 -5.71
C PHE A 223 -8.18 1.85 -7.06
N ARG A 224 -7.71 2.50 -8.13
CA ARG A 224 -7.67 1.94 -9.47
C ARG A 224 -6.22 1.58 -9.80
N PRO A 225 -5.83 0.30 -9.77
CA PRO A 225 -4.48 -0.09 -10.13
C PRO A 225 -4.21 0.09 -11.63
N TYR A 226 -2.95 0.28 -11.99
CA TYR A 226 -2.53 0.16 -13.38
C TYR A 226 -2.32 -1.31 -13.78
N LYS A 227 -2.47 -1.61 -15.07
CA LYS A 227 -2.39 -2.98 -15.62
C LYS A 227 -1.11 -3.72 -15.21
N GLN A 228 0.03 -3.03 -15.23
CA GLN A 228 1.32 -3.62 -14.85
C GLN A 228 1.38 -3.99 -13.36
N PHE A 229 0.90 -3.11 -12.48
CA PHE A 229 0.78 -3.38 -11.05
C PHE A 229 -0.11 -4.59 -10.77
N THR A 230 -1.27 -4.66 -11.43
CA THR A 230 -2.19 -5.79 -11.31
C THR A 230 -1.56 -7.11 -11.72
N LYS A 231 -0.78 -7.13 -12.81
CA LYS A 231 -0.05 -8.33 -13.25
C LYS A 231 0.94 -8.80 -12.17
N ARG A 232 1.77 -7.90 -11.63
CA ARG A 232 2.74 -8.25 -10.58
C ARG A 232 2.05 -8.76 -9.31
N LEU A 233 1.00 -8.07 -8.86
CA LEU A 233 0.26 -8.45 -7.67
C LEU A 233 -0.40 -9.84 -7.76
N PHE A 234 -0.89 -10.22 -8.94
CA PHE A 234 -1.61 -11.49 -9.12
C PHE A 234 -0.75 -12.65 -9.59
N ASN A 235 0.45 -12.39 -10.11
CA ASN A 235 1.36 -13.42 -10.61
C ASN A 235 2.49 -13.76 -9.63
N ASN A 236 2.59 -13.07 -8.49
CA ASN A 236 3.43 -13.47 -7.38
C ASN A 236 2.84 -14.68 -6.67
#